data_AF-A0A753P5N4-F1
#
_entry.id   AF-A0A753P5N4-F1
#
_cell.length_a   1.000
_cell.length_b   1.000
_cell.length_c   1.000
_cell.angle_alpha   90.00
_cell.angle_beta   90.00
_cell.angle_gamma   90.00
#
_symmetry.space_group_name_H-M   'P 1'
#
loop_
_entity.id
_entity.type
_entity.pdbx_description
1 polymer ?
#
loop_
_entity_poly.entity_id
_entity_poly.type
_entity_poly.pdbx_seq_one_letter_code
_entity_poly.pdbx_strand_id
1 'polypeptide(L)'
;MGVVKLADYRPLEPVVERNVADLDDGYARLSNMLLEAYSGADLTKRHFKVLLAILRKTYGWNKPMDRITDSQLSEITKLPVKRCNEAKLELVRMNIIKQQGGMFGPNKNISEWRIPQNEGKSPKTRDKTSLKLR
;
A
#
# COMPACT_ATOMS: atom_id res chain seq x y z
N MET A 1 37.62 -25.06 41.71
CA MET A 1 36.14 -25.02 41.57
C MET A 1 35.72 -23.56 41.59
N GLY A 2 35.45 -22.96 40.43
CA GLY A 2 35.13 -21.53 40.31
C GLY A 2 33.68 -21.24 40.68
N VAL A 3 33.47 -20.21 41.50
CA VAL A 3 32.13 -19.78 41.92
C VAL A 3 31.48 -18.99 40.79
N VAL A 4 30.46 -19.56 40.15
CA VAL A 4 29.64 -18.87 39.13
C VAL A 4 28.69 -17.92 39.86
N LYS A 5 28.57 -16.67 39.40
CA LYS A 5 27.69 -15.68 40.05
C LYS A 5 26.25 -15.95 39.61
N LEU A 6 25.29 -15.86 40.53
CA LEU A 6 23.85 -16.05 40.25
C LEU A 6 23.33 -15.12 39.14
N ALA A 7 24.01 -13.99 38.89
CA ALA A 7 23.71 -13.06 37.81
C ALA A 7 23.93 -13.65 36.40
N ASP A 8 24.78 -14.68 36.29
CA ASP A 8 25.11 -15.34 35.02
C ASP A 8 23.99 -16.30 34.56
N TYR A 9 22.99 -16.57 35.43
CA TYR A 9 21.80 -17.38 35.14
C TYR A 9 20.58 -16.55 34.70
N ARG A 10 20.71 -15.23 34.54
CA ARG A 10 19.59 -14.42 34.05
C ARG A 10 19.27 -14.84 32.61
N PRO A 11 18.04 -15.30 32.31
CA PRO A 11 17.62 -15.56 30.94
C PRO A 11 17.77 -14.26 30.14
N LEU A 12 18.49 -14.31 29.02
CA LEU A 12 18.44 -13.22 28.04
C LEU A 12 17.01 -13.20 27.50
N GLU A 13 16.19 -12.28 28.00
CA GLU A 13 14.86 -12.08 27.45
C GLU A 13 15.03 -11.74 25.96
N PRO A 14 14.32 -12.43 25.05
CA PRO A 14 14.39 -12.07 23.64
C PRO A 14 13.96 -10.62 23.53
N VAL A 15 14.83 -9.77 22.97
CA VAL A 15 14.47 -8.41 22.62
C VAL A 15 13.34 -8.52 21.61
N VAL A 16 12.11 -8.34 22.07
CA VAL A 16 10.94 -8.27 21.20
C VAL A 16 11.07 -6.95 20.46
N GLU A 17 11.58 -6.99 19.22
CA GLU A 17 11.59 -5.82 18.35
C GLU A 17 10.16 -5.28 18.28
N ARG A 18 10.00 -4.06 18.78
CA ARG A 18 8.70 -3.41 18.90
C ARG A 18 8.29 -2.96 17.50
N ASN A 19 7.56 -3.81 16.76
CA ASN A 19 7.00 -3.50 15.44
C ASN A 19 5.80 -2.55 15.54
N VAL A 20 6.02 -1.36 16.10
CA VAL A 20 5.01 -0.29 16.19
C VAL A 20 5.36 0.74 15.13
N ALA A 21 4.41 1.06 14.27
CA ALA A 21 4.60 2.11 13.26
C ALA A 21 4.61 3.48 13.94
N ASP A 22 5.73 4.19 13.84
CA ASP A 22 5.86 5.57 14.31
C ASP A 22 5.83 6.56 13.12
N LEU A 23 5.41 7.79 13.35
CA LEU A 23 5.52 8.85 12.34
C LEU A 23 6.98 9.24 12.08
N ASP A 24 7.88 8.96 13.03
CA ASP A 24 9.33 9.14 12.89
C ASP A 24 9.93 8.23 11.80
N ASP A 25 9.26 7.11 11.45
CA ASP A 25 9.64 6.25 10.31
C ASP A 25 9.26 6.86 8.94
N GLY A 26 8.67 8.05 8.96
CA GLY A 26 8.21 8.79 7.79
C GLY A 26 6.78 8.45 7.39
N TYR A 27 6.19 9.34 6.59
CA TYR A 27 4.79 9.24 6.19
C TYR A 27 4.58 9.75 4.76
N ALA A 28 3.52 9.28 4.12
CA ALA A 28 3.09 9.77 2.81
C ALA A 28 1.97 10.79 2.98
N ARG A 29 2.23 12.05 2.58
CA ARG A 29 1.24 13.13 2.65
C ARG A 29 0.21 12.99 1.52
N LEU A 30 -1.06 12.94 1.89
CA LEU A 30 -2.20 12.95 0.97
C LEU A 30 -3.16 14.08 1.38
N SER A 31 -3.67 14.82 0.41
CA SER A 31 -4.82 15.71 0.63
C SER A 31 -6.06 14.87 0.90
N ASN A 32 -6.96 15.33 1.78
CA ASN A 32 -8.22 14.65 2.07
C ASN A 32 -9.01 14.31 0.80
N MET A 33 -9.05 15.23 -0.18
CA MET A 33 -9.71 15.00 -1.46
C MET A 33 -9.16 13.78 -2.24
N LEU A 34 -7.84 13.54 -2.19
CA LEU A 34 -7.24 12.35 -2.81
C LEU A 34 -7.52 11.10 -1.99
N LEU A 35 -7.46 11.21 -0.67
CA LEU A 35 -7.76 10.09 0.23
C LEU A 35 -9.21 9.62 0.05
N GLU A 36 -10.16 10.54 -0.02
CA GLU A 36 -11.58 10.28 -0.30
C GLU A 36 -11.76 9.68 -1.70
N ALA A 37 -11.14 10.28 -2.73
CA ALA A 37 -11.26 9.79 -4.10
C ALA A 37 -10.70 8.37 -4.26
N TYR A 38 -9.55 8.06 -3.65
CA TYR A 38 -9.02 6.70 -3.63
C TYR A 38 -9.93 5.74 -2.88
N SER A 39 -10.55 6.18 -1.78
CA SER A 39 -11.43 5.33 -0.97
C SER A 39 -12.73 4.97 -1.69
N GLY A 40 -13.28 5.90 -2.47
CA GLY A 40 -14.50 5.68 -3.26
C GLY A 40 -14.27 5.05 -4.64
N ALA A 41 -13.02 4.92 -5.09
CA ALA A 41 -12.70 4.37 -6.41
C ALA A 41 -12.93 2.85 -6.44
N ASP A 42 -13.59 2.36 -7.50
CA ASP A 42 -13.79 0.91 -7.72
C ASP A 42 -12.51 0.23 -8.21
N LEU A 43 -11.52 0.17 -7.32
CA LEU A 43 -10.23 -0.45 -7.56
C LEU A 43 -10.20 -1.85 -6.99
N THR A 44 -9.70 -2.79 -7.80
CA THR A 44 -9.44 -4.14 -7.30
C THR A 44 -8.39 -4.10 -6.18
N LYS A 45 -8.37 -5.12 -5.32
CA LYS A 45 -7.33 -5.28 -4.29
C LYS A 45 -5.90 -5.18 -4.84
N ARG A 46 -5.69 -5.61 -6.09
CA ARG A 46 -4.39 -5.52 -6.77
C ARG A 46 -4.03 -4.08 -7.12
N HIS A 47 -5.00 -3.32 -7.65
CA HIS A 47 -4.83 -1.89 -7.92
C HIS A 47 -4.48 -1.12 -6.66
N PHE A 48 -5.21 -1.32 -5.56
CA PHE A 48 -4.90 -0.66 -4.29
C PHE A 48 -3.49 -0.97 -3.78
N LYS A 49 -3.06 -2.24 -3.82
CA LYS A 49 -1.69 -2.61 -3.42
C LYS A 49 -0.65 -1.85 -4.24
N VAL A 50 -0.79 -1.83 -5.55
CA VAL A 50 0.18 -1.15 -6.44
C VAL A 50 0.13 0.36 -6.26
N LEU A 51 -1.06 0.95 -6.11
CA LEU A 51 -1.24 2.37 -5.83
C LEU A 51 -0.53 2.78 -4.53
N LEU A 52 -0.72 2.03 -3.44
CA LEU A 52 -0.06 2.28 -2.16
C LEU A 52 1.46 2.15 -2.27
N ALA A 53 1.97 1.19 -3.05
CA ALA A 53 3.40 1.05 -3.30
C ALA A 53 3.97 2.27 -4.06
N ILE A 54 3.24 2.78 -5.05
CA ILE A 54 3.62 4.00 -5.78
C ILE A 54 3.60 5.21 -4.85
N LEU A 55 2.57 5.36 -4.00
CA LEU A 55 2.48 6.42 -3.00
C LEU A 55 3.66 6.36 -2.01
N ARG A 56 4.01 5.16 -1.54
CA ARG A 56 5.16 4.95 -0.66
C ARG A 56 6.48 5.35 -1.32
N LYS A 57 6.64 5.08 -2.62
CA LYS A 57 7.84 5.41 -3.40
C LYS A 57 7.91 6.87 -3.86
N THR A 58 6.78 7.58 -3.85
CA THR A 58 6.67 8.99 -4.26
C THR A 58 6.50 9.89 -3.05
N TYR A 59 5.26 10.08 -2.58
CA TYR A 59 4.94 10.94 -1.45
C TYR A 59 5.59 10.49 -0.14
N GLY A 60 5.82 9.20 0.05
CA GLY A 60 6.61 8.68 1.19
C GLY A 60 8.10 9.05 1.15
N TRP A 61 8.58 9.64 0.05
CA TRP A 61 9.91 10.24 -0.10
C TRP A 61 9.83 11.75 -0.39
N ASN A 62 8.67 12.38 -0.18
CA ASN A 62 8.40 13.78 -0.52
C ASN A 62 8.66 14.14 -2.00
N LYS A 63 8.45 13.20 -2.93
CA LYS A 63 8.57 13.44 -4.39
C LYS A 63 7.23 13.28 -5.09
N PRO A 64 6.89 14.09 -6.11
CA PRO A 64 5.64 13.95 -6.85
C PRO A 64 5.62 12.73 -7.78
N MET A 65 6.77 12.36 -8.32
CA MET A 65 6.97 11.21 -9.20
C MET A 65 8.33 10.57 -8.90
N ASP A 66 8.47 9.27 -9.20
CA ASP A 66 9.75 8.56 -9.05
C ASP A 66 9.90 7.51 -10.16
N ARG A 67 11.14 7.08 -10.42
CA ARG A 67 11.41 5.90 -11.25
C ARG A 67 11.17 4.66 -10.42
N ILE A 68 10.14 3.90 -10.78
CA ILE A 68 9.72 2.70 -10.03
C ILE A 68 9.70 1.51 -10.98
N THR A 69 10.53 0.52 -10.69
CA THR A 69 10.60 -0.74 -11.44
C THR A 69 9.52 -1.71 -10.97
N ASP A 70 9.12 -2.64 -11.84
CA ASP A 70 8.12 -3.66 -11.49
C ASP A 70 8.61 -4.62 -10.41
N SER A 71 9.92 -4.86 -10.33
CA SER A 71 10.55 -5.65 -9.25
C SER A 71 10.40 -4.96 -7.89
N GLN A 72 10.61 -3.64 -7.81
CA GLN A 72 10.38 -2.88 -6.57
C GLN A 72 8.90 -2.90 -6.16
N LEU A 73 7.97 -2.79 -7.11
CA LEU A 73 6.55 -2.93 -6.83
C LEU A 73 6.21 -4.33 -6.31
N SER A 74 6.77 -5.37 -6.93
CA SER A 74 6.61 -6.77 -6.51
C SER A 74 7.09 -6.97 -5.07
N GLU A 75 8.24 -6.41 -4.72
CA GLU A 75 8.82 -6.50 -3.38
C GLU A 75 7.93 -5.85 -2.31
N ILE A 76 7.35 -4.68 -2.59
CA ILE A 76 6.48 -3.96 -1.64
C ILE A 76 5.10 -4.63 -1.53
N THR A 77 4.49 -4.95 -2.67
CA THR A 77 3.10 -5.44 -2.73
C THR A 77 2.95 -6.93 -2.40
N LYS A 78 4.07 -7.67 -2.46
CA LYS A 78 4.13 -9.14 -2.39
C LYS A 78 3.26 -9.80 -3.46
N LEU A 79 3.24 -9.22 -4.65
CA LEU A 79 2.57 -9.77 -5.84
C LEU A 79 3.62 -10.13 -6.89
N PRO A 80 3.39 -11.14 -7.75
CA PRO A 80 4.28 -11.42 -8.87
C PRO A 80 4.50 -10.18 -9.76
N VAL A 81 5.72 -9.98 -10.27
CA VAL A 81 6.12 -8.85 -11.13
C VAL A 81 5.14 -8.61 -12.27
N LYS A 82 4.72 -9.69 -12.97
CA LYS A 82 3.73 -9.60 -14.05
C LYS A 82 2.41 -8.96 -13.58
N ARG A 83 1.92 -9.34 -12.40
CA ARG A 83 0.67 -8.81 -11.82
C ARG A 83 0.82 -7.35 -11.37
N CYS A 84 2.01 -6.95 -10.94
CA CYS A 84 2.30 -5.55 -10.65
C CYS A 84 2.28 -4.71 -11.92
N ASN A 85 2.90 -5.20 -13.00
CA ASN A 85 2.93 -4.50 -14.28
C ASN A 85 1.51 -4.35 -14.86
N GLU A 86 0.72 -5.43 -14.90
CA GLU A 86 -0.69 -5.39 -15.33
C GLU A 86 -1.49 -4.31 -14.57
N ALA A 87 -1.47 -4.37 -13.23
CA ALA A 87 -2.16 -3.40 -12.38
C ALA A 87 -1.65 -1.96 -12.54
N LYS A 88 -0.33 -1.76 -12.69
CA LYS A 88 0.27 -0.45 -12.93
C LYS A 88 -0.22 0.15 -14.25
N LEU A 89 -0.22 -0.64 -15.33
CA LEU A 89 -0.70 -0.20 -16.64
C LEU A 89 -2.21 0.11 -16.62
N GLU A 90 -3.00 -0.68 -15.91
CA GLU A 90 -4.43 -0.40 -15.71
C GLU A 90 -4.65 0.92 -14.94
N LEU A 91 -3.88 1.18 -13.88
CA LEU A 91 -3.93 2.46 -13.16
C LEU A 91 -3.55 3.67 -14.03
N VAL A 92 -2.57 3.51 -14.94
CA VAL A 92 -2.23 4.54 -15.94
C VAL A 92 -3.39 4.74 -16.92
N ARG A 93 -4.02 3.65 -17.42
CA ARG A 93 -5.17 3.73 -18.33
C ARG A 93 -6.38 4.40 -17.70
N MET A 94 -6.64 4.14 -16.42
CA MET A 94 -7.67 4.81 -15.63
C MET A 94 -7.27 6.26 -15.25
N ASN A 95 -6.06 6.69 -15.61
CA ASN A 95 -5.51 8.02 -15.32
C ASN A 95 -5.49 8.38 -13.81
N ILE A 96 -5.41 7.37 -12.94
CA ILE A 96 -5.28 7.53 -11.49
C ILE A 96 -3.83 7.82 -11.10
N ILE A 97 -2.89 7.29 -11.90
CA ILE A 97 -1.47 7.62 -11.84
C ILE A 97 -1.02 8.13 -13.21
N LYS A 98 -0.03 9.03 -13.23
CA LYS A 98 0.59 9.54 -14.45
C LYS A 98 1.93 8.86 -14.70
N GLN A 99 2.26 8.71 -15.98
CA GLN A 99 3.58 8.30 -16.43
C GLN A 99 4.22 9.46 -17.21
N GLN A 100 5.41 9.90 -16.80
CA GLN A 100 6.16 10.98 -17.45
C GLN A 100 7.65 10.68 -17.44
N GLY A 101 8.29 10.63 -18.60
CA GLY A 101 9.74 10.38 -18.69
C GLY A 101 10.20 9.07 -18.03
N GLY A 102 9.37 8.02 -18.06
CA GLY A 102 9.64 6.74 -17.39
C GLY A 102 9.43 6.76 -15.86
N MET A 103 8.99 7.88 -15.30
CA MET A 103 8.60 8.01 -13.89
C MET A 103 7.10 7.84 -13.72
N PHE A 104 6.69 7.43 -12.52
CA PHE A 104 5.29 7.25 -12.14
C PHE A 104 4.97 8.06 -10.90
N GLY A 105 3.73 8.57 -10.82
CA GLY A 105 3.24 9.24 -9.63
C GLY A 105 1.73 9.45 -9.64
N PRO A 106 1.13 9.85 -8.52
CA PRO A 106 -0.31 9.98 -8.39
C PRO A 106 -0.87 11.13 -9.23
N ASN A 107 -2.01 10.94 -9.90
CA ASN A 107 -2.71 12.02 -10.58
C ASN A 107 -3.56 12.82 -9.59
N LYS A 108 -3.18 14.07 -9.32
CA LYS A 108 -3.93 14.96 -8.41
C LYS A 108 -5.23 15.49 -8.99
N ASN A 109 -5.38 15.49 -10.31
CA ASN A 109 -6.56 16.03 -10.98
C ASN A 109 -7.63 14.93 -11.13
N ILE A 110 -8.45 14.78 -10.10
CA ILE A 110 -9.45 13.69 -9.98
C ILE A 110 -10.48 13.73 -11.11
N SER A 111 -10.78 14.91 -11.66
CA SER A 111 -11.71 15.05 -12.80
C SER A 111 -11.21 14.36 -14.08
N GLU A 112 -9.91 14.06 -14.18
CA GLU A 112 -9.36 13.37 -15.34
C GLU A 112 -9.42 11.83 -15.19
N TRP A 113 -9.83 11.31 -14.03
CA TRP A 113 -9.83 9.86 -13.78
C TRP A 113 -10.92 9.16 -14.57
N ARG A 114 -10.59 7.99 -15.12
CA ARG A 114 -11.44 7.16 -15.98
C ARG A 114 -11.65 5.81 -15.32
N ILE A 115 -12.39 5.80 -14.22
CA ILE A 115 -12.71 4.57 -13.49
C ILE A 115 -13.96 3.97 -14.15
N PRO A 116 -13.92 2.70 -14.60
CA PRO A 116 -15.13 2.04 -15.06
C PRO A 116 -16.15 2.01 -13.92
N GLN A 117 -17.33 2.58 -14.13
CA GLN A 117 -18.39 2.54 -13.13
C GLN A 117 -18.81 1.08 -12.92
N ASN A 118 -18.68 0.60 -11.68
CA ASN A 118 -19.55 -0.49 -11.23
C ASN A 118 -20.92 0.10 -10.97
N GLU A 119 -21.97 -0.45 -11.56
CA GLU A 119 -23.36 0.04 -11.42
C GLU A 119 -23.95 -0.14 -10.00
N GLY A 120 -23.12 -0.17 -8.94
CA GLY A 120 -23.57 -0.28 -7.55
C GLY A 120 -24.40 -1.53 -7.27
N LYS A 121 -24.38 -2.53 -8.17
CA LYS A 121 -25.13 -3.77 -7.98
C LYS A 121 -24.49 -4.52 -6.82
N SER A 122 -25.20 -4.52 -5.69
CA SER A 122 -24.84 -5.31 -4.52
C SER A 122 -24.45 -6.72 -4.97
N PRO A 123 -23.26 -7.23 -4.59
CA PRO A 123 -22.93 -8.62 -4.82
C PRO A 123 -24.06 -9.47 -4.26
N LYS A 124 -24.59 -10.42 -5.04
CA LYS A 124 -25.63 -11.34 -4.54
C LYS A 124 -25.09 -11.99 -3.27
N THR A 125 -25.70 -11.67 -2.14
CA THR A 125 -25.37 -12.20 -0.82
C THR A 125 -25.31 -13.72 -0.90
N ARG A 126 -24.11 -14.28 -0.82
CA ARG A 126 -23.94 -15.68 -0.44
C ARG A 126 -24.00 -15.70 1.07
N ASP A 127 -25.03 -16.35 1.62
CA ASP A 127 -25.24 -16.53 3.06
C ASP A 127 -23.94 -16.86 3.77
N LYS A 128 -23.51 -15.97 4.67
CA LYS A 128 -22.46 -16.25 5.63
C LYS A 128 -22.89 -15.69 6.98
N THR A 129 -23.14 -16.64 7.86
CA THR A 129 -23.25 -16.56 9.32
C THR A 129 -22.62 -15.29 9.88
N SER A 130 -23.47 -14.44 10.44
CA SER A 130 -23.11 -13.14 11.03
C SER A 130 -22.00 -13.31 12.07
N LEU A 131 -20.97 -12.47 12.00
CA LEU A 131 -20.00 -12.32 13.07
C LEU A 131 -20.73 -11.76 14.30
N LYS A 132 -20.89 -12.57 15.34
CA LYS A 132 -21.28 -12.08 16.67
C LYS A 132 -20.02 -11.49 17.32
N LEU A 133 -19.92 -10.17 17.37
CA LEU A 133 -19.00 -9.52 18.30
C LEU A 133 -19.48 -9.84 19.73
N ARG A 134 -18.55 -10.32 20.55
CA ARG A 134 -18.72 -10.46 22.01
C ARG A 134 -18.22 -9.22 22.70
#